data_AF-A0A1Z8VLV8-F1
#
_entry.id   AF-A0A1Z8VLV8-F1
#
_cell.length_a   1.000
_cell.length_b   1.000
_cell.length_c   1.000
_cell.angle_alpha   90.00
_cell.angle_beta   90.00
_cell.angle_gamma   90.00
#
_symmetry.space_group_name_H-M   'P 1'
#
loop_
_entity.id
_entity.type
_entity.pdbx_description
1 polymer ?
#
loop_
_entity_poly.entity_id
_entity_poly.type
_entity_poly.pdbx_seq_one_letter_code
_entity_poly.pdbx_strand_id
1 'polypeptide(L)'
;MELAEFSSDGCSLFLDGNFEDPKLWKECCVLHDIAYWRGGSKKEREEADQAFKHCVEKKTGNSKLAALMFQAVRAGGEPYFPTWYRWGYGWPLGRGYQELSPEEEEMVAEKLRKFRQD
;
A
#
# COMPACT_ATOMS: atom_id res chain seq x y z
N MET A 1 2.94 -18.20 11.64
CA MET A 1 3.52 -16.88 11.33
C MET A 1 2.43 -15.87 11.56
N GLU A 2 2.71 -14.78 12.26
CA GLU A 2 1.68 -13.81 12.65
C GLU A 2 1.75 -12.58 11.74
N LEU A 3 0.60 -12.17 11.23
CA LEU A 3 0.39 -10.91 10.53
C LEU A 3 0.32 -9.77 11.57
N ALA A 4 1.13 -8.74 11.43
CA ALA A 4 1.09 -7.57 12.32
C ALA A 4 -0.25 -6.81 12.16
N GLU A 5 -0.64 -6.04 13.18
CA GLU A 5 -1.77 -5.10 13.07
C GLU A 5 -1.56 -4.15 11.88
N PHE A 6 -2.65 -3.75 11.22
CA PHE A 6 -2.55 -2.78 10.14
C PHE A 6 -2.14 -1.41 10.68
N SER A 7 -1.21 -0.76 9.99
CA SER A 7 -0.82 0.63 10.21
C SER A 7 -0.50 1.28 8.86
N SER A 8 -0.70 2.59 8.78
CA SER A 8 -0.36 3.41 7.62
C SER A 8 0.32 4.69 8.08
N ASP A 9 1.36 5.11 7.37
CA ASP A 9 2.05 6.38 7.61
C ASP A 9 1.62 7.47 6.61
N GLY A 10 0.61 7.20 5.77
CA GLY A 10 0.23 8.05 4.65
C GLY A 10 1.13 7.74 3.46
N CYS A 11 1.69 8.76 2.82
CA CYS A 11 2.49 8.56 1.62
C CYS A 11 3.98 8.25 1.89
N SER A 12 4.32 7.62 3.02
CA SER A 12 5.67 7.25 3.50
C SER A 12 6.80 8.28 3.25
N LEU A 13 7.33 8.32 2.02
CA LEU A 13 8.43 9.21 1.59
C LEU A 13 7.97 10.39 0.71
N PHE A 14 6.67 10.52 0.47
CA PHE A 14 6.02 11.59 -0.26
C PHE A 14 5.14 12.41 0.68
N LEU A 15 4.86 13.65 0.28
CA LEU A 15 3.84 14.46 0.94
C LEU A 15 2.46 13.83 0.72
N ASP A 16 1.57 13.98 1.70
CA ASP A 16 0.17 13.51 1.64
C ASP A 16 -0.73 14.36 0.70
N GLY A 17 -0.21 15.48 0.24
CA GLY A 17 -0.92 16.47 -0.57
C GLY A 17 0.00 17.59 -1.03
N ASN A 18 -0.61 18.66 -1.56
CA ASN A 18 0.11 19.86 -2.00
C ASN A 18 -0.02 20.98 -0.94
N PHE A 19 0.46 22.18 -1.24
CA PHE A 19 0.40 23.30 -0.30
C PHE A 19 -1.02 23.82 -0.03
N GLU A 20 -1.95 23.67 -0.99
CA GLU A 20 -3.34 24.14 -0.87
C GLU A 20 -4.21 23.13 -0.13
N ASP A 21 -4.02 21.84 -0.41
CA ASP A 21 -4.64 20.72 0.27
C ASP A 21 -3.56 19.70 0.69
N PRO A 22 -3.08 19.78 1.95
CA PRO A 22 -2.04 18.89 2.49
C PRO A 22 -2.41 17.42 2.59
N LYS A 23 -3.68 17.05 2.34
CA LYS A 23 -4.15 15.65 2.40
C LYS A 23 -4.79 15.17 1.10
N LEU A 24 -4.62 15.93 0.01
CA LEU A 24 -5.31 15.74 -1.27
C LEU A 24 -5.33 14.29 -1.77
N TRP A 25 -4.24 13.54 -1.61
CA TRP A 25 -4.13 12.15 -2.05
C TRP A 25 -3.76 11.18 -0.93
N LYS A 26 -3.80 11.60 0.34
CA LYS A 26 -3.52 10.75 1.50
C LYS A 26 -4.36 9.48 1.49
N GLU A 27 -5.65 9.59 1.17
CA GLU A 27 -6.55 8.44 1.05
C GLU A 27 -6.06 7.40 0.03
N CYS A 28 -5.48 7.83 -1.09
CA CYS A 28 -4.91 6.91 -2.08
C CYS A 28 -3.73 6.13 -1.51
N CYS A 29 -2.90 6.78 -0.69
CA CYS A 29 -1.78 6.14 -0.01
C CYS A 29 -2.26 5.15 1.06
N VAL A 30 -3.26 5.50 1.89
CA VAL A 30 -3.83 4.57 2.88
C VAL A 30 -4.43 3.32 2.20
N LEU A 31 -5.12 3.47 1.08
CA LEU A 31 -5.65 2.33 0.32
C LEU A 31 -4.54 1.46 -0.28
N HIS A 32 -3.45 2.09 -0.72
CA HIS A 32 -2.27 1.39 -1.24
C HIS A 32 -1.53 0.63 -0.12
N ASP A 33 -1.37 1.27 1.04
CA ASP A 33 -0.80 0.68 2.26
C ASP A 33 -1.57 -0.56 2.70
N ILE A 34 -2.90 -0.58 2.62
CA ILE A 34 -3.69 -1.77 2.92
C ILE A 34 -3.27 -2.96 2.04
N ALA A 35 -3.11 -2.73 0.73
CA ALA A 35 -2.65 -3.77 -0.18
C ALA A 35 -1.20 -4.18 0.09
N TYR A 36 -0.33 -3.21 0.39
CA TYR A 36 1.08 -3.45 0.67
C TYR A 36 1.31 -4.15 2.01
N TRP A 37 0.53 -3.84 3.03
CA TRP A 37 0.52 -4.56 4.30
C TRP A 37 0.06 -6.00 4.09
N ARG A 38 -1.06 -6.20 3.36
CA ARG A 38 -1.61 -7.53 3.03
C ARG A 38 -0.59 -8.37 2.28
N GLY A 39 0.12 -7.80 1.31
CA GLY A 39 0.98 -8.54 0.40
C GLY A 39 0.16 -9.41 -0.57
N GLY A 40 0.81 -10.44 -1.14
CA GLY A 40 0.23 -11.29 -2.18
C GLY A 40 1.23 -11.61 -3.29
N SER A 41 0.70 -12.03 -4.44
CA SER A 41 1.43 -12.29 -5.67
C SER A 41 2.01 -11.00 -6.29
N LYS A 42 2.95 -11.19 -7.24
CA LYS A 42 3.51 -10.08 -8.02
C LYS A 42 2.46 -9.36 -8.87
N LYS A 43 1.43 -10.09 -9.32
CA LYS A 43 0.32 -9.55 -10.11
C LYS A 43 -0.57 -8.65 -9.25
N GLU A 44 -0.94 -9.09 -8.04
CA GLU A 44 -1.71 -8.27 -7.10
C GLU A 44 -0.97 -6.99 -6.73
N ARG A 45 0.36 -7.03 -6.58
CA ARG A 45 1.16 -5.80 -6.39
C ARG A 45 1.01 -4.84 -7.56
N GLU A 46 1.12 -5.34 -8.79
CA GLU A 46 0.96 -4.51 -9.99
C GLU A 46 -0.45 -3.90 -10.08
N GLU A 47 -1.49 -4.66 -9.77
CA GLU A 47 -2.87 -4.18 -9.71
C GLU A 47 -3.05 -3.11 -8.62
N ALA A 48 -2.47 -3.30 -7.44
CA ALA A 48 -2.48 -2.32 -6.36
C ALA A 48 -1.77 -1.02 -6.76
N ASP A 49 -0.59 -1.11 -7.38
CA ASP A 49 0.17 0.04 -7.85
C ASP A 49 -0.59 0.79 -8.96
N GLN A 50 -1.24 0.07 -9.88
CA GLN A 50 -2.09 0.67 -10.90
C GLN A 50 -3.31 1.36 -10.26
N ALA A 51 -3.99 0.74 -9.30
CA ALA A 51 -5.12 1.36 -8.60
C ALA A 51 -4.70 2.66 -7.89
N PHE A 52 -3.52 2.66 -7.26
CA PHE A 52 -2.93 3.85 -6.66
C PHE A 52 -2.71 4.97 -7.67
N LYS A 53 -2.10 4.66 -8.83
CA LYS A 53 -1.93 5.62 -9.93
C LYS A 53 -3.25 6.27 -10.33
N HIS A 54 -4.29 5.46 -10.58
CA HIS A 54 -5.60 5.96 -10.99
C HIS A 54 -6.27 6.82 -9.90
N CYS A 55 -6.12 6.45 -8.63
CA CYS A 55 -6.63 7.23 -7.52
C CYS A 55 -5.97 8.63 -7.46
N VAL A 56 -4.64 8.68 -7.52
CA VAL A 56 -3.88 9.95 -7.52
C VAL A 56 -4.27 10.82 -8.70
N GLU A 57 -4.36 10.24 -9.90
CA GLU A 57 -4.77 10.96 -11.11
C GLU A 57 -6.18 11.54 -10.96
N LYS A 58 -7.12 10.77 -10.40
CA LYS A 58 -8.50 11.23 -10.15
C LYS A 58 -8.57 12.37 -9.13
N LYS A 59 -7.76 12.31 -8.06
CA LYS A 59 -7.76 13.34 -6.99
C LYS A 59 -7.10 14.64 -7.44
N THR A 60 -6.08 14.55 -8.32
CA THR A 60 -5.23 15.69 -8.67
C THR A 60 -5.46 16.25 -10.08
N GLY A 61 -6.07 15.47 -10.98
CA GLY A 61 -6.09 15.75 -12.41
C GLY A 61 -4.70 15.70 -13.08
N ASN A 62 -3.66 15.24 -12.37
CA ASN A 62 -2.28 15.31 -12.81
C ASN A 62 -1.72 13.92 -13.15
N SER A 63 -1.88 13.53 -14.41
CA SER A 63 -1.40 12.24 -14.93
C SER A 63 0.12 12.06 -14.84
N LYS A 64 0.90 13.14 -14.92
CA LYS A 64 2.36 13.09 -14.79
C LYS A 64 2.78 12.77 -13.36
N LEU A 65 2.17 13.42 -12.36
CA LEU A 65 2.39 13.12 -10.95
C LEU A 65 2.01 11.68 -10.64
N ALA A 66 0.82 11.25 -11.07
CA ALA A 66 0.36 9.87 -10.88
C ALA A 66 1.33 8.84 -11.49
N ALA A 67 1.79 9.07 -12.72
CA ALA A 67 2.78 8.21 -13.37
C ALA A 67 4.12 8.18 -12.62
N LEU A 68 4.59 9.33 -12.12
CA LEU A 68 5.82 9.41 -11.33
C LEU A 68 5.69 8.61 -10.03
N MET A 69 4.61 8.80 -9.28
CA MET A 69 4.35 8.08 -8.03
C MET A 69 4.22 6.57 -8.26
N PHE A 70 3.56 6.16 -9.35
CA PHE A 70 3.51 4.76 -9.78
C PHE A 70 4.91 4.16 -9.97
N GLN A 71 5.78 4.82 -10.74
CA GLN A 71 7.14 4.32 -10.96
C GLN A 71 7.94 4.26 -9.66
N ALA A 72 7.76 5.23 -8.75
CA ALA A 72 8.40 5.24 -7.45
C ALA A 72 8.01 4.02 -6.59
N VAL A 73 6.71 3.70 -6.48
CA VAL A 73 6.26 2.52 -5.71
C VAL A 73 6.64 1.20 -6.38
N ARG A 74 6.70 1.15 -7.73
CA ARG A 74 7.22 -0.02 -8.47
C ARG A 74 8.69 -0.28 -8.17
N ALA A 75 9.51 0.76 -8.07
CA ALA A 75 10.95 0.61 -7.80
C ALA A 75 11.25 0.37 -6.31
N GLY A 76 10.62 1.13 -5.41
CA GLY A 76 10.95 1.12 -3.98
C GLY A 76 10.17 0.11 -3.15
N GLY A 77 9.01 -0.34 -3.63
CA GLY A 77 8.05 -1.16 -2.88
C GLY A 77 8.27 -2.67 -2.94
N GLU A 78 9.41 -3.14 -3.43
CA GLU A 78 9.66 -4.58 -3.59
C GLU A 78 9.74 -5.30 -2.23
N PRO A 79 9.33 -6.58 -2.13
CA PRO A 79 9.25 -7.29 -0.85
C PRO A 79 10.62 -7.66 -0.25
N TYR A 80 11.71 -7.51 -1.01
CA TYR A 80 13.05 -7.94 -0.62
C TYR A 80 13.85 -6.85 0.10
N PHE A 81 13.43 -5.60 0.01
CA PHE A 81 14.08 -4.51 0.73
C PHE A 81 13.57 -4.44 2.17
N PRO A 82 14.44 -4.15 3.16
CA PRO A 82 14.05 -4.03 4.55
C PRO A 82 13.40 -2.67 4.85
N THR A 83 12.47 -2.22 3.98
CA THR A 83 11.71 -1.00 4.17
C THR A 83 10.40 -1.29 4.91
N TRP A 84 9.92 -0.34 5.70
CA TRP A 84 8.67 -0.47 6.45
C TRP A 84 7.43 -0.39 5.55
N TYR A 85 7.57 0.10 4.32
CA TYR A 85 6.54 0.22 3.28
C TYR A 85 6.68 -0.83 2.16
N ARG A 86 7.46 -1.90 2.34
CA ARG A 86 7.64 -2.95 1.33
C ARG A 86 6.34 -3.71 1.05
N TRP A 87 6.23 -4.35 -0.10
CA TRP A 87 5.17 -5.34 -0.34
C TRP A 87 5.22 -6.46 0.70
N GLY A 88 4.09 -6.73 1.35
CA GLY A 88 3.95 -7.65 2.46
C GLY A 88 4.53 -7.13 3.78
N TYR A 89 4.54 -5.81 4.04
CA TYR A 89 5.17 -5.29 5.26
C TYR A 89 4.51 -5.71 6.56
N GLY A 90 3.24 -6.16 6.52
CA GLY A 90 2.55 -6.77 7.66
C GLY A 90 3.14 -8.12 8.09
N TRP A 91 3.94 -8.74 7.23
CA TRP A 91 4.55 -10.05 7.47
C TRP A 91 6.03 -9.94 7.82
N PRO A 92 6.62 -10.96 8.49
CA PRO A 92 8.06 -11.02 8.68
C PRO A 92 8.85 -10.84 7.37
N LEU A 93 10.06 -10.28 7.48
CA LEU A 93 10.98 -10.15 6.35
C LEU A 93 11.23 -11.51 5.69
N GLY A 94 11.27 -11.52 4.36
CA GLY A 94 11.49 -12.72 3.56
C GLY A 94 10.22 -13.39 3.02
N ARG A 95 9.02 -12.88 3.32
CA ARG A 95 7.76 -13.41 2.71
C ARG A 95 7.77 -13.37 1.18
N GLY A 96 8.35 -12.33 0.58
CA GLY A 96 8.42 -12.22 -0.88
C GLY A 96 7.04 -12.03 -1.54
N TYR A 97 6.91 -12.53 -2.76
CA TYR A 97 5.61 -12.64 -3.42
C TYR A 97 4.99 -13.99 -3.11
N GLN A 98 3.95 -13.99 -2.30
CA GLN A 98 3.25 -15.20 -1.87
C GLN A 98 1.76 -14.89 -1.75
N GLU A 99 0.94 -15.63 -2.48
CA GLU A 99 -0.52 -15.61 -2.33
C GLU A 99 -0.93 -15.96 -0.90
N LEU A 100 -2.03 -15.38 -0.44
CA LEU A 100 -2.54 -15.65 0.91
C LEU A 100 -3.33 -16.96 0.91
N SER A 101 -3.18 -17.75 1.97
CA SER A 101 -4.10 -18.86 2.22
C SER A 101 -5.48 -18.33 2.68
N PRO A 102 -6.53 -19.16 2.63
CA PRO A 102 -7.85 -18.77 3.17
C PRO A 102 -7.78 -18.29 4.63
N GLU A 103 -6.98 -18.94 5.46
CA GLU A 103 -6.78 -18.55 6.86
C GLU A 103 -6.06 -17.20 6.98
N GLU A 104 -5.11 -16.91 6.07
CA GLU A 104 -4.43 -15.61 6.04
C GLU A 104 -5.36 -14.48 5.59
N GLU A 105 -6.27 -14.75 4.65
CA GLU A 105 -7.31 -13.78 4.26
C GLU A 105 -8.27 -13.48 5.40
N GLU A 106 -8.62 -14.48 6.22
CA GLU A 106 -9.43 -14.28 7.43
C GLU A 106 -8.70 -13.38 8.45
N MET A 107 -7.40 -13.61 8.68
CA MET A 107 -6.58 -12.76 9.55
C MET A 107 -6.52 -11.31 9.05
N VAL A 108 -6.36 -11.11 7.73
CA VAL A 108 -6.38 -9.80 7.08
C VAL A 108 -7.72 -9.11 7.32
N ALA A 109 -8.82 -9.81 7.08
CA ALA A 109 -10.17 -9.27 7.24
C ALA A 109 -10.45 -8.86 8.68
N GLU A 110 -10.04 -9.68 9.65
CA GLU A 110 -10.20 -9.39 11.08
C GLU A 110 -9.44 -8.13 11.49
N LYS A 111 -8.16 -8.01 11.13
CA LYS A 111 -7.33 -6.86 11.49
C LYS A 111 -7.81 -5.57 10.83
N LEU A 112 -8.26 -5.62 9.58
CA LEU A 112 -8.88 -4.47 8.92
C LEU A 112 -10.24 -4.09 9.52
N ARG A 113 -11.01 -5.07 10.00
CA ARG A 113 -12.26 -4.79 10.73
C ARG A 113 -11.96 -4.04 12.03
N LYS A 114 -10.96 -4.48 12.79
CA LYS A 114 -10.53 -3.82 14.03
C LYS A 114 -10.03 -2.40 13.77
N PHE A 115 -9.15 -2.20 12.79
CA PHE A 115 -8.65 -0.88 12.40
C PHE A 115 -9.76 0.11 12.03
N ARG A 116 -10.85 -0.35 11.39
CA ARG A 116 -11.99 0.52 11.04
C ARG A 116 -12.90 0.89 12.21
N GLN A 117 -12.73 0.25 13.36
CA GLN A 117 -13.51 0.51 14.57
C GLN A 117 -12.77 1.42 15.57
N ASP A 118 -11.48 1.63 15.36
CA ASP A 118 -10.61 2.55 16.10
C ASP A 118 -10.67 3.97 15.53
#